data_AF-A0A1H9NLG4-F1
#
_entry.id   AF-A0A1H9NLG4-F1
#
_cell.length_a   1.000
_cell.length_b   1.000
_cell.length_c   1.000
_cell.angle_alpha   90.00
_cell.angle_beta   90.00
_cell.angle_gamma   90.00
#
_symmetry.space_group_name_H-M   'P 1'
#
loop_
_entity.id
_entity.type
_entity.pdbx_description
1 polymer ?
#
loop_
_entity_poly.entity_id
_entity_poly.type
_entity_poly.pdbx_seq_one_letter_code
_entity_poly.pdbx_strand_id
1 'polypeptide(L)'
;MNEAERRLRDAFTEGAAYAPTGDGMLAAVHHRVRRRRTARLAVAAGVAVIALVGGLVFAAARGRQEMATSTAGAAQMPAFPGVVGEWEPVSLVGFTGSIDTPRREPPLVRFTDDGHWEASDGCNGSAGRYHADNGVFSATTDGPSTLIGCANVPNTSVLTKATSYALRGDELVFTMDGPIVLGTYRRVG
;
A
#
# COMPACT_ATOMS: atom_id res chain seq x y z
N MET A 1 7.50 50.92 0.41
CA MET A 1 6.66 49.73 0.21
C MET A 1 6.63 49.40 -1.27
N ASN A 2 7.16 48.24 -1.65
CA ASN A 2 7.36 47.87 -3.07
C ASN A 2 6.12 47.19 -3.67
N GLU A 3 6.05 47.09 -5.00
CA GLU A 3 4.89 46.53 -5.72
C GLU A 3 4.70 45.03 -5.42
N ALA A 4 5.80 44.30 -5.20
CA ALA A 4 5.77 42.90 -4.84
C ALA A 4 5.09 42.65 -3.48
N GLU A 5 5.37 43.48 -2.48
CA GLU A 5 4.77 43.39 -1.14
C GLU A 5 3.27 43.71 -1.15
N ARG A 6 2.85 44.60 -2.06
CA ARG A 6 1.43 44.91 -2.27
C ARG A 6 0.69 43.73 -2.88
N ARG A 7 1.24 43.13 -3.95
CA ARG A 7 0.67 41.94 -4.58
C ARG A 7 0.59 40.75 -3.62
N LEU A 8 1.59 40.57 -2.76
CA LEU A 8 1.56 39.54 -1.71
C LEU A 8 0.43 39.78 -0.71
N ARG A 9 0.25 41.01 -0.20
CA ARG A 9 -0.86 41.32 0.72
C ARG A 9 -2.22 41.14 0.07
N ASP A 10 -2.37 41.56 -1.19
CA ASP A 10 -3.64 41.40 -1.91
C ASP A 10 -3.97 39.90 -2.08
N ALA A 11 -2.99 39.08 -2.46
CA ALA A 11 -3.15 37.63 -2.58
C ALA A 11 -3.49 36.95 -1.23
N PHE A 12 -2.87 37.38 -0.13
CA PHE A 12 -3.19 36.85 1.21
C PHE A 12 -4.60 37.28 1.66
N THR A 13 -5.02 38.50 1.34
CA THR A 13 -6.35 39.01 1.72
C THR A 13 -7.45 38.33 0.91
N GLU A 14 -7.21 38.09 -0.38
CA GLU A 14 -8.09 37.33 -1.27
C GLU A 14 -8.19 35.85 -0.84
N GLY A 15 -7.05 35.21 -0.53
CA GLY A 15 -7.02 33.83 -0.04
C GLY A 15 -7.74 33.62 1.30
N ALA A 16 -7.71 34.63 2.17
CA ALA A 16 -8.41 34.58 3.46
C ALA A 16 -9.94 34.57 3.32
N ALA A 17 -10.49 35.12 2.23
CA ALA A 17 -11.93 35.07 1.96
C ALA A 17 -12.43 33.66 1.57
N TYR A 18 -11.52 32.79 1.10
CA TYR A 18 -11.82 31.41 0.69
C TYR A 18 -11.34 30.35 1.70
N ALA A 19 -10.73 30.77 2.81
CA ALA A 19 -10.34 29.85 3.86
C ALA A 19 -11.59 29.32 4.59
N PRO A 20 -11.83 27.99 4.59
CA PRO A 20 -12.98 27.44 5.31
C PRO A 20 -12.81 27.72 6.81
N THR A 21 -13.83 28.31 7.42
CA THR A 21 -13.90 28.50 8.87
C THR A 21 -13.84 27.16 9.58
N GLY A 22 -13.44 27.14 10.87
CA GLY A 22 -13.31 25.89 11.65
C GLY A 22 -14.55 24.99 11.58
N ASP A 23 -15.75 25.58 11.51
CA ASP A 23 -17.01 24.86 11.35
C ASP A 23 -17.17 24.20 9.97
N GLY A 24 -16.64 24.83 8.91
CA GLY A 24 -16.61 24.27 7.56
C GLY A 24 -15.69 23.05 7.44
N MET A 25 -14.58 23.02 8.17
CA MET A 25 -13.70 21.85 8.24
C MET A 25 -14.36 20.67 8.94
N LEU A 26 -15.04 20.90 10.07
CA LEU A 26 -15.78 19.84 10.78
C LEU A 26 -16.91 19.28 9.92
N ALA A 27 -17.68 20.14 9.24
CA ALA A 27 -18.73 19.70 8.33
C ALA A 27 -18.20 18.84 7.17
N ALA A 28 -17.07 19.22 6.57
CA ALA A 28 -16.44 18.47 5.49
C ALA A 28 -15.93 17.09 5.95
N VAL A 29 -15.36 17.00 7.16
CA VAL A 29 -14.91 15.74 7.78
C VAL A 29 -16.10 14.83 8.06
N HIS A 30 -17.17 15.35 8.67
CA HIS A 30 -18.38 14.57 8.95
C HIS A 30 -19.04 14.04 7.67
N HIS A 31 -19.09 14.83 6.59
CA HIS A 31 -19.65 14.40 5.31
C HIS A 31 -18.84 13.26 4.66
N ARG A 32 -17.51 13.30 4.78
CA ARG A 32 -16.60 12.27 4.24
C ARG A 32 -16.71 10.95 4.99
N VAL A 33 -16.87 11.00 6.32
CA VAL A 33 -17.06 9.82 7.17
C VAL A 33 -18.43 9.17 6.93
N ARG A 34 -19.50 9.97 6.80
CA ARG A 34 -20.86 9.45 6.55
C ARG A 34 -20.96 8.71 5.21
N ARG A 35 -20.34 9.23 4.15
CA ARG A 35 -20.30 8.60 2.82
C ARG A 35 -19.54 7.27 2.80
N ARG A 36 -18.53 7.09 3.66
CA ARG A 36 -17.79 5.82 3.80
C ARG A 36 -18.59 4.75 4.56
N ARG A 37 -19.48 5.14 5.48
CA ARG A 37 -20.31 4.18 6.22
C ARG A 37 -21.45 3.61 5.38
N THR A 38 -22.06 4.40 4.49
CA THR A 38 -23.13 3.90 3.61
C THR A 38 -22.60 2.96 2.52
N ALA A 39 -21.38 3.16 2.03
CA ALA A 39 -20.77 2.25 1.05
C ALA A 39 -20.44 0.86 1.63
N ARG A 40 -20.24 0.73 2.95
CA ARG A 40 -19.92 -0.55 3.61
C ARG A 40 -21.13 -1.41 3.97
N LEU A 41 -22.36 -0.88 3.83
CA LEU A 41 -23.59 -1.61 4.14
C LEU A 41 -24.33 -2.15 2.90
N ALA A 42 -23.83 -1.90 1.69
CA ALA A 42 -24.51 -2.30 0.45
C ALA A 42 -24.00 -3.61 -0.18
N VAL A 43 -23.08 -4.36 0.45
CA VAL A 43 -22.54 -5.63 -0.11
C VAL A 43 -22.99 -6.88 0.67
N ALA A 44 -23.77 -6.72 1.74
CA ALA A 44 -24.22 -7.83 2.58
C ALA A 44 -25.75 -8.03 2.54
N ALA A 45 -26.32 -8.32 1.37
CA ALA A 45 -27.65 -8.94 1.26
C ALA A 45 -27.86 -9.46 -0.18
N GLY A 46 -27.67 -10.76 -0.40
CA GLY A 46 -27.88 -11.35 -1.71
C GLY A 46 -27.72 -12.86 -1.76
N VAL A 47 -28.19 -13.61 -0.76
CA VAL A 47 -28.37 -15.07 -0.88
C VAL A 47 -29.79 -15.39 -0.42
N ALA A 48 -30.68 -15.59 -1.39
CA ALA A 48 -32.02 -16.14 -1.16
C ALA A 48 -32.34 -17.17 -2.25
N VAL A 49 -32.22 -18.43 -1.84
CA VAL A 49 -32.87 -19.67 -2.28
C VAL A 49 -33.93 -19.53 -3.39
N ILE A 50 -33.71 -20.24 -4.50
CA ILE A 50 -34.79 -20.74 -5.36
C ILE A 50 -34.55 -22.23 -5.60
N ALA A 51 -35.32 -23.05 -4.88
CA ALA A 51 -35.58 -24.44 -5.24
C ALA A 51 -37.09 -24.55 -5.51
N LEU A 52 -37.47 -24.90 -6.74
CA LEU A 52 -38.34 -26.04 -7.06
C LEU A 52 -39.07 -25.89 -8.41
N VAL A 53 -39.03 -27.02 -9.14
CA VAL A 53 -39.95 -27.50 -10.18
C VAL A 53 -39.82 -26.92 -11.59
N GLY A 54 -39.30 -27.75 -12.50
CA GLY A 54 -39.51 -27.57 -13.94
C GLY A 54 -38.80 -28.60 -14.82
N GLY A 55 -39.48 -29.70 -15.13
CA GLY A 55 -39.44 -30.29 -16.49
C GLY A 55 -38.39 -31.35 -16.82
N LEU A 56 -38.86 -32.60 -16.89
CA LEU A 56 -38.34 -33.68 -17.73
C LEU A 56 -38.19 -33.25 -19.20
N VAL A 57 -37.01 -33.42 -19.82
CA VAL A 57 -36.86 -33.93 -21.21
C VAL A 57 -35.52 -34.68 -21.34
N PHE A 58 -35.61 -35.92 -21.81
CA PHE A 58 -34.53 -36.81 -22.26
C PHE A 58 -33.65 -36.21 -23.37
N ALA A 59 -32.34 -36.42 -23.32
CA ALA A 59 -31.57 -36.83 -24.50
C ALA A 59 -30.18 -37.34 -24.11
N ALA A 60 -29.89 -38.58 -24.49
CA ALA A 60 -28.60 -39.23 -24.38
C ALA A 60 -27.54 -38.55 -25.24
N ALA A 61 -26.35 -38.33 -24.68
CA ALA A 61 -25.12 -38.25 -25.46
C ALA A 61 -23.97 -38.81 -24.64
N ARG A 62 -23.60 -40.06 -24.95
CA ARG A 62 -22.31 -40.65 -24.59
C ARG A 62 -21.21 -39.82 -25.28
N GLY A 63 -20.61 -38.89 -24.56
CA GLY A 63 -19.35 -38.26 -24.92
C GLY A 63 -18.29 -38.73 -23.93
N ARG A 64 -17.30 -39.49 -24.43
CA ARG A 64 -16.05 -39.80 -23.71
C ARG A 64 -15.48 -38.50 -23.16
N GLN A 65 -15.51 -38.32 -21.84
CA GLN A 65 -14.62 -37.34 -21.22
C GLN A 65 -13.24 -37.97 -21.20
N GLU A 66 -12.44 -37.57 -22.17
CA GLU A 66 -10.98 -37.66 -22.11
C GLU A 66 -10.54 -37.20 -20.72
N MET A 67 -9.78 -38.07 -20.05
CA MET A 67 -9.03 -37.71 -18.87
C MET A 67 -8.08 -36.58 -19.25
N ALA A 68 -8.53 -35.34 -19.08
CA ALA A 68 -7.66 -34.18 -19.09
C ALA A 68 -6.71 -34.37 -17.91
N THR A 69 -5.50 -34.82 -18.22
CA THR A 69 -4.36 -34.78 -17.32
C THR A 69 -4.21 -33.32 -16.91
N SER A 70 -4.70 -32.98 -15.71
CA SER A 70 -4.35 -31.72 -15.07
C SER A 70 -2.87 -31.81 -14.76
N THR A 71 -2.05 -31.39 -15.72
CA THR A 71 -0.69 -30.95 -15.44
C THR A 71 -0.85 -29.83 -14.42
N ALA A 72 -0.64 -30.16 -13.14
CA ALA A 72 -0.47 -29.16 -12.10
C ALA A 72 0.61 -28.21 -12.62
N GLY A 73 0.18 -27.01 -13.01
CA GLY A 73 1.08 -25.97 -13.45
C GLY A 73 2.13 -25.83 -12.37
N ALA A 74 3.39 -26.01 -12.74
CA ALA A 74 4.51 -25.64 -11.89
C ALA A 74 4.16 -24.27 -11.31
N ALA A 75 4.09 -24.17 -9.99
CA ALA A 75 3.89 -22.90 -9.30
C ALA A 75 4.89 -21.93 -9.94
N GLN A 76 4.37 -20.99 -10.73
CA GLN A 76 5.19 -19.94 -11.31
C GLN A 76 5.80 -19.25 -10.11
N MET A 77 7.11 -19.45 -9.92
CA MET A 77 7.87 -18.71 -8.92
C MET A 77 7.48 -17.26 -9.12
N PRO A 78 6.99 -16.57 -8.07
CA PRO A 78 6.73 -15.15 -8.20
C PRO A 78 8.04 -14.51 -8.64
N ALA A 79 8.01 -13.91 -9.83
CA ALA A 79 9.15 -13.20 -10.34
C ALA A 79 9.30 -11.93 -9.49
N PHE A 80 10.22 -11.96 -8.52
CA PHE A 80 10.66 -10.79 -7.74
C PHE A 80 12.05 -10.29 -8.16
N PRO A 81 12.44 -10.31 -9.45
CA PRO A 81 13.83 -10.13 -9.83
C PRO A 81 14.33 -8.76 -9.34
N GLY A 82 15.26 -8.81 -8.39
CA GLY A 82 15.98 -7.66 -7.86
C GLY A 82 15.41 -7.00 -6.61
N VAL A 83 14.19 -7.28 -6.15
CA VAL A 83 13.68 -6.72 -4.87
C VAL A 83 14.14 -7.55 -3.66
N VAL A 84 14.35 -8.85 -3.85
CA VAL A 84 14.85 -9.74 -2.79
C VAL A 84 16.17 -9.23 -2.21
N GLY A 85 16.29 -9.32 -0.89
CA GLY A 85 17.45 -8.86 -0.13
C GLY A 85 17.07 -7.89 1.00
N GLU A 86 18.10 -7.30 1.59
CA GLU A 86 17.98 -6.32 2.67
C GLU A 86 18.19 -4.90 2.15
N TRP A 87 17.44 -3.96 2.74
CA TRP A 87 17.33 -2.59 2.28
C TRP A 87 17.26 -1.62 3.46
N GLU A 88 18.16 -0.65 3.49
CA GLU A 88 18.15 0.47 4.43
C GLU A 88 17.38 1.65 3.84
N PRO A 89 16.50 2.33 4.61
CA PRO A 89 15.89 3.57 4.15
C PRO A 89 16.95 4.66 4.00
N VAL A 90 16.86 5.45 2.93
CA VAL A 90 17.71 6.63 2.67
C VAL A 90 16.90 7.91 2.80
N SER A 91 15.66 7.90 2.32
CA SER A 91 14.71 9.01 2.50
C SER A 91 13.28 8.48 2.48
N LEU A 92 12.40 9.09 3.28
CA LEU A 92 10.99 8.71 3.37
C LEU A 92 10.14 9.98 3.37
N VAL A 93 9.10 10.00 2.54
CA VAL A 93 8.24 11.19 2.39
C VAL A 93 7.57 11.56 3.71
N GLY A 94 7.67 12.83 4.08
CA GLY A 94 7.07 13.36 5.32
C GLY A 94 7.76 12.92 6.62
N PHE A 95 8.83 12.13 6.56
CA PHE A 95 9.64 11.82 7.74
C PHE A 95 10.69 12.92 7.95
N THR A 96 10.59 13.64 9.06
CA THR A 96 11.50 14.74 9.43
C THR A 96 12.54 14.34 10.48
N GLY A 97 12.46 13.10 10.99
CA GLY A 97 13.48 12.54 11.87
C GLY A 97 14.75 12.16 11.10
N SER A 98 15.85 11.95 11.82
CA SER A 98 17.07 11.40 11.23
C SER A 98 16.98 9.87 11.17
N ILE A 99 17.16 9.32 9.98
CA ILE A 99 17.25 7.87 9.75
C ILE A 99 18.50 7.32 10.45
N ASP A 100 19.62 8.05 10.38
CA ASP A 100 20.93 7.67 10.93
C ASP A 100 21.04 7.85 12.45
N THR A 101 19.94 8.20 13.13
CA THR A 101 19.94 8.27 14.59
C THR A 101 20.26 6.88 15.16
N PRO A 102 21.24 6.75 16.07
CA PRO A 102 21.51 5.48 16.74
C PRO A 102 20.26 4.93 17.42
N ARG A 103 19.95 3.67 17.11
CA ARG A 103 18.77 2.93 17.58
C ARG A 103 19.21 1.59 18.14
N ARG A 104 18.30 0.92 18.86
CA ARG A 104 18.55 -0.44 19.35
C ARG A 104 18.87 -1.38 18.19
N GLU A 105 18.13 -1.21 17.09
CA GLU A 105 18.30 -1.93 15.84
C GLU A 105 18.30 -0.92 14.69
N PRO A 106 19.05 -1.16 13.60
CA PRO A 106 18.98 -0.31 12.43
C PRO A 106 17.59 -0.45 11.77
N PRO A 107 17.01 0.66 11.28
CA PRO A 107 15.79 0.58 10.48
C PRO A 107 16.14 -0.12 9.15
N LEU A 108 15.46 -1.23 8.86
CA LEU A 108 15.74 -2.06 7.69
C LEU A 108 14.46 -2.69 7.15
N VAL A 109 14.47 -3.07 5.88
CA VAL A 109 13.45 -3.90 5.24
C VAL A 109 14.13 -5.09 4.57
N ARG A 110 13.61 -6.29 4.81
CA ARG A 110 14.06 -7.54 4.21
C ARG A 110 12.95 -8.13 3.37
N PHE A 111 13.22 -8.42 2.09
CA PHE A 111 12.31 -9.13 1.19
C PHE A 111 12.83 -10.52 0.88
N THR A 112 11.98 -11.54 1.02
CA THR A 112 12.29 -12.94 0.70
C THR A 112 11.73 -13.33 -0.66
N ASP A 113 12.28 -14.39 -1.26
CA ASP A 113 11.87 -14.93 -2.57
C ASP A 113 10.51 -15.65 -2.55
N ASP A 114 9.95 -15.93 -1.36
CA ASP A 114 8.63 -16.52 -1.17
C ASP A 114 7.50 -15.47 -0.98
N GLY A 115 7.82 -14.19 -1.17
CA GLY A 115 6.87 -13.10 -1.13
C GLY A 115 6.53 -12.64 0.29
N HIS A 116 7.43 -12.83 1.26
CA HIS A 116 7.34 -12.21 2.58
C HIS A 116 8.27 -11.01 2.70
N TRP A 117 7.90 -10.08 3.55
CA TRP A 117 8.78 -9.00 3.97
C TRP A 117 8.77 -8.87 5.49
N GLU A 118 9.90 -8.42 6.02
CA GLU A 118 10.08 -8.02 7.41
C GLU A 118 10.66 -6.61 7.42
N ALA A 119 10.29 -5.79 8.39
CA ALA A 119 10.90 -4.49 8.58
C ALA A 119 11.08 -4.17 10.06
N SER A 120 12.19 -3.52 10.38
CA SER A 120 12.41 -2.82 11.64
C SER A 120 12.21 -1.32 11.41
N ASP A 121 11.50 -0.65 12.32
CA ASP A 121 11.45 0.82 12.40
C ASP A 121 12.53 1.40 13.34
N GLY A 122 13.43 0.53 13.83
CA GLY A 122 14.48 0.79 14.81
C GLY A 122 14.07 0.57 16.27
N CYS A 123 12.83 0.18 16.52
CA CYS A 123 12.32 -0.15 17.85
C CYS A 123 11.28 -1.29 17.81
N ASN A 124 10.48 -1.37 16.75
CA ASN A 124 9.44 -2.35 16.51
C ASN A 124 9.67 -3.11 15.21
N GLY A 125 9.32 -4.39 15.23
CA GLY A 125 9.22 -5.22 14.05
C GLY A 125 7.83 -5.20 13.43
N SER A 126 7.78 -5.32 12.10
CA SER A 126 6.58 -5.58 11.32
C SER A 126 6.90 -6.57 10.20
N ALA A 127 5.89 -7.28 9.71
CA ALA A 127 6.05 -8.22 8.61
C ALA A 127 4.77 -8.33 7.78
N GLY A 128 4.86 -9.00 6.64
CA GLY A 128 3.69 -9.40 5.87
C GLY A 128 4.03 -9.98 4.50
N ARG A 129 3.07 -9.92 3.56
CA ARG A 129 3.28 -10.36 2.18
C ARG A 129 3.57 -9.19 1.25
N TYR A 130 4.29 -9.47 0.17
CA TYR A 130 4.46 -8.52 -0.92
C TYR A 130 4.30 -9.20 -2.30
N HIS A 131 3.96 -8.37 -3.28
CA HIS A 131 4.07 -8.69 -4.69
C HIS A 131 4.86 -7.58 -5.39
N ALA A 132 5.82 -7.96 -6.24
CA ALA A 132 6.64 -7.02 -6.99
C ALA A 132 6.94 -7.61 -8.37
N ASP A 133 6.31 -7.08 -9.42
CA ASP A 133 6.50 -7.55 -10.80
C ASP A 133 6.38 -6.39 -11.77
N ASN A 134 7.25 -6.34 -12.79
CA ASN A 134 7.20 -5.35 -13.88
C ASN A 134 6.99 -3.89 -13.40
N GLY A 135 7.63 -3.50 -12.28
CA GLY A 135 7.51 -2.17 -11.69
C GLY A 135 6.25 -1.91 -10.85
N VAL A 136 5.32 -2.87 -10.79
CA VAL A 136 4.14 -2.85 -9.91
C VAL A 136 4.53 -3.38 -8.54
N PHE A 137 4.08 -2.72 -7.48
CA PHE A 137 4.31 -3.15 -6.10
C PHE A 137 3.02 -3.16 -5.29
N SER A 138 2.91 -4.12 -4.37
CA SER A 138 1.91 -4.10 -3.30
C SER A 138 2.44 -4.86 -2.09
N ALA A 139 2.05 -4.43 -0.89
CA ALA A 139 2.37 -5.15 0.34
C ALA A 139 1.20 -5.11 1.33
N THR A 140 1.03 -6.20 2.06
CA THR A 140 0.13 -6.30 3.21
C THR A 140 0.95 -6.44 4.49
N THR A 141 0.34 -6.11 5.62
CA THR A 141 0.90 -6.41 6.94
C THR A 141 0.19 -7.64 7.51
N ASP A 142 0.96 -8.59 8.00
CA ASP A 142 0.45 -9.79 8.63
C ASP A 142 0.91 -9.87 10.09
N GLY A 143 0.06 -10.42 10.95
CA GLY A 143 0.39 -10.66 12.35
C GLY A 143 0.44 -9.40 13.22
N PRO A 144 0.71 -9.58 14.52
CA PRO A 144 0.79 -8.48 15.47
C PRO A 144 2.11 -7.69 15.30
N SER A 145 2.03 -6.37 15.33
CA SER A 145 3.20 -5.50 15.46
C SER A 145 3.49 -5.20 16.94
N THR A 146 4.76 -5.09 17.31
CA THR A 146 5.12 -4.45 18.59
C THR A 146 4.83 -2.95 18.49
N LEU A 147 4.32 -2.32 19.56
CA LEU A 147 4.00 -0.88 19.60
C LEU A 147 4.70 -0.18 20.78
N ILE A 148 6.02 -0.30 20.84
CA ILE A 148 6.85 0.47 21.77
C ILE A 148 6.98 1.90 21.22
N GLY A 149 6.73 2.88 22.09
CA GLY A 149 6.82 4.29 21.76
C GLY A 149 8.27 4.77 21.63
N CYS A 150 8.79 4.76 20.40
CA CYS A 150 10.11 5.28 20.02
C CYS A 150 9.98 6.23 18.81
N ALA A 151 11.09 6.89 18.43
CA ALA A 151 11.14 7.75 17.24
C ALA A 151 11.17 6.93 15.93
N ASN A 152 10.13 6.14 15.65
CA ASN A 152 10.09 5.10 14.61
C ASN A 152 10.34 5.62 13.19
N VAL A 153 11.10 4.87 12.39
CA VAL A 153 11.26 5.10 10.94
C VAL A 153 10.12 4.41 10.18
N PRO A 154 9.28 5.14 9.40
CA PRO A 154 7.99 4.64 8.94
C PRO A 154 8.03 3.68 7.73
N ASN A 155 8.86 2.63 7.78
CA ASN A 155 9.01 1.63 6.71
C ASN A 155 7.68 0.99 6.30
N THR A 156 6.91 0.49 7.26
CA THR A 156 5.60 -0.15 7.00
C THR A 156 4.64 0.77 6.25
N SER A 157 4.67 2.08 6.55
CA SER A 157 3.81 3.06 5.87
C SER A 157 4.22 3.28 4.42
N VAL A 158 5.50 3.16 4.06
CA VAL A 158 5.93 3.22 2.66
C VAL A 158 5.47 1.97 1.92
N LEU A 159 5.76 0.78 2.46
CA LEU A 159 5.46 -0.49 1.80
C LEU A 159 3.96 -0.68 1.55
N THR A 160 3.12 -0.44 2.55
CA THR A 160 1.67 -0.66 2.44
C THR A 160 0.94 0.38 1.57
N LYS A 161 1.63 1.47 1.21
CA LYS A 161 1.09 2.55 0.39
C LYS A 161 1.61 2.56 -1.04
N ALA A 162 2.76 1.92 -1.29
CA ALA A 162 3.36 1.90 -2.60
C ALA A 162 2.51 1.10 -3.59
N THR A 163 2.39 1.63 -4.80
CA THR A 163 1.73 0.98 -5.95
C THR A 163 2.73 0.55 -7.02
N SER A 164 3.93 1.13 -6.97
CA SER A 164 4.99 0.90 -7.94
C SER A 164 6.37 0.98 -7.30
N TYR A 165 7.33 0.33 -7.93
CA TYR A 165 8.73 0.35 -7.53
C TYR A 165 9.65 0.51 -8.74
N ALA A 166 10.86 1.02 -8.48
CA ALA A 166 11.94 1.04 -9.46
C ALA A 166 13.25 0.61 -8.79
N LEU A 167 14.01 -0.23 -9.49
CA LEU A 167 15.38 -0.58 -9.13
C LEU A 167 16.34 0.25 -9.97
N ARG A 168 17.32 0.89 -9.32
CA ARG A 168 18.36 1.71 -9.96
C ARG A 168 19.71 1.34 -9.37
N GLY A 169 20.31 0.27 -9.86
CA GLY A 169 21.51 -0.30 -9.24
C GLY A 169 21.19 -0.80 -7.83
N ASP A 170 21.83 -0.20 -6.83
CA ASP A 170 21.62 -0.51 -5.41
C ASP A 170 20.53 0.32 -4.74
N GLU A 171 19.75 1.08 -5.53
CA GLU A 171 18.63 1.87 -5.02
C GLU A 171 17.28 1.20 -5.34
N LEU A 172 16.40 1.13 -4.34
CA LEU A 172 15.00 0.73 -4.48
C LEU A 172 14.11 1.93 -4.14
N VAL A 173 13.31 2.36 -5.11
CA VAL A 173 12.44 3.53 -4.97
C VAL A 173 10.98 3.08 -5.03
N PHE A 174 10.22 3.41 -3.98
CA PHE A 174 8.79 3.17 -3.93
C PHE A 174 8.00 4.42 -4.28
N THR A 175 6.93 4.25 -5.04
CA THR A 175 6.07 5.33 -5.51
C THR A 175 4.59 5.01 -5.33
N MET A 176 3.78 6.06 -5.21
CA MET A 176 2.31 6.01 -5.18
C MET A 176 1.75 6.82 -6.35
N ASP A 177 0.74 6.28 -7.02
CA ASP A 177 -0.08 7.00 -8.01
C ASP A 177 0.74 7.73 -9.09
N GLY A 178 1.87 7.14 -9.52
CA GLY A 178 2.79 7.74 -10.49
C GLY A 178 4.03 8.37 -9.83
N PRO A 179 4.25 9.71 -9.89
CA PRO A 179 5.53 10.32 -9.56
C PRO A 179 5.76 10.56 -8.06
N ILE A 180 4.80 10.24 -7.17
CA ILE A 180 4.94 10.52 -5.74
C ILE A 180 5.90 9.49 -5.15
N VAL A 181 7.15 9.90 -4.92
CA VAL A 181 8.14 9.07 -4.20
C VAL A 181 7.73 8.97 -2.74
N LEU A 182 7.50 7.75 -2.28
CA LEU A 182 7.21 7.47 -0.88
C LEU A 182 8.49 7.23 -0.09
N GLY A 183 9.47 6.57 -0.70
CA GLY A 183 10.73 6.31 -0.06
C GLY A 183 11.78 5.78 -1.04
N THR A 184 13.02 6.15 -0.76
CA THR A 184 14.22 5.61 -1.39
C THR A 184 14.95 4.75 -0.38
N TYR A 185 15.41 3.59 -0.83
CA TYR A 185 16.14 2.61 -0.05
C TYR A 185 17.44 2.25 -0.76
N ARG A 186 18.44 1.83 0.02
CA ARG A 186 19.73 1.34 -0.46
C ARG A 186 19.90 -0.12 -0.07
N ARG A 187 20.40 -0.95 -0.99
CA ARG A 187 20.71 -2.35 -0.74
C ARG A 187 21.80 -2.50 0.33
N VAL A 188 21.59 -3.44 1.25
CA VAL A 188 22.61 -3.91 2.18
C VAL A 188 23.37 -5.05 1.50
N GLY A 189 24.70 -4.97 1.52
CA GLY A 189 25.62 -5.81 0.74
C GLY A 189 25.60 -7.30 1.07
#